data_AF-A0A3C1GJN7-F1
#
_entry.id   AF-A0A3C1GJN7-F1
#
_cell.length_a   1.000
_cell.length_b   1.000
_cell.length_c   1.000
_cell.angle_alpha   90.00
_cell.angle_beta   90.00
_cell.angle_gamma   90.00
#
_symmetry.space_group_name_H-M   'P 1'
#
loop_
_entity.id
_entity.type
_entity.pdbx_description
1 polymer ?
#
loop_
_entity_poly.entity_id
_entity_poly.type
_entity_poly.pdbx_seq_one_letter_code
_entity_poly.pdbx_strand_id
1 'polypeptide(L)'
;MLREAYRVIAEAVREGRAIAPAAEWLVDNFHVVDEQLREIRDDLPAGFYRQLPKLAEGPLAGYPRVYGLAWAFVAHTDSRFDPEALRRFVHAYQRVQPLSIAELWAVAITLRVVLVENLRRLAESIVRGRAAREEADALADDLLGIGDRPVAQAAVALQRLEGARLVTAFAVQLVQRLRDQDPAVTPALLWLDGRLAAQGTTSDDIVRVEHQRQAAMNVTVRNVILSMSLMSALDWAEFFESVSLVDEVLRAGTTYRAMDFVTRDRYRHAIEDLARGSGRSELDIAREAVLHATRARSGNDPHDARRDDPGYYLIAKGRRAFELALGFRAPLGRRLLRAYVASATPGYLGTIVALSGLILALPLFHAARSGAGPLSLLLLGLLAAVPASDLVIAFVNRWVTVLLPLRVLPRLELRDGVPLTLGTMVVVPALLTDRVEVDELLERLEVHYLANPDGDL
;
A
#
# COMPACT_ATOMS: atom_id res chain seq x y z
N MET A 1 15.66 -4.93 -17.67
CA MET A 1 16.19 -3.74 -16.97
C MET A 1 16.79 -4.03 -15.59
N LEU A 2 16.16 -3.84 -14.41
CA LEU A 2 16.90 -3.99 -13.12
C LEU A 2 17.53 -5.38 -12.93
N ARG A 3 16.78 -6.46 -13.17
CA ARG A 3 17.30 -7.84 -13.14
C ARG A 3 18.38 -8.12 -14.17
N GLU A 4 18.34 -7.43 -15.30
CA GLU A 4 19.31 -7.57 -16.37
C GLU A 4 20.60 -6.84 -16.03
N ALA A 5 20.51 -5.61 -15.50
CA ALA A 5 21.65 -4.89 -14.95
C ALA A 5 22.34 -5.68 -13.83
N TYR A 6 21.57 -6.30 -12.93
CA TYR A 6 22.11 -7.21 -11.93
C TYR A 6 22.85 -8.39 -12.54
N ARG A 7 22.27 -9.08 -13.54
CA ARG A 7 22.94 -10.21 -14.21
C ARG A 7 24.27 -9.81 -14.84
N VAL A 8 24.30 -8.69 -15.56
CA VAL A 8 25.52 -8.16 -16.21
C VAL A 8 26.60 -7.84 -15.17
N ILE A 9 26.24 -7.19 -14.06
CA ILE A 9 27.21 -6.84 -13.01
C ILE A 9 27.68 -8.10 -12.26
N ALA A 10 26.78 -9.03 -11.95
CA ALA A 10 27.10 -10.27 -11.25
C ALA A 10 27.96 -11.24 -12.09
N GLU A 11 27.80 -11.26 -13.42
CA GLU A 11 28.68 -12.00 -14.33
C GLU A 11 30.11 -11.47 -14.27
N ALA A 12 30.27 -10.15 -14.30
CA ALA A 12 31.58 -9.55 -14.22
C ALA A 12 32.32 -9.77 -12.89
N VAL A 13 31.59 -9.80 -11.77
CA VAL A 13 32.17 -10.17 -10.47
C VAL A 13 32.68 -11.61 -10.51
N ARG A 14 31.93 -12.52 -11.13
CA ARG A 14 32.36 -13.92 -11.32
C ARG A 14 33.59 -14.04 -12.20
N GLU A 15 33.76 -13.15 -13.19
CA GLU A 15 34.94 -13.07 -14.05
C GLU A 15 36.16 -12.41 -13.38
N GLY A 16 36.05 -11.98 -12.11
CA GLY A 16 37.14 -11.34 -11.36
C GLY A 16 37.48 -9.93 -11.85
N ARG A 17 36.59 -9.28 -12.61
CA ARG A 17 36.81 -7.92 -13.12
C ARG A 17 36.51 -6.89 -12.03
N ALA A 18 37.30 -5.82 -11.99
CA ALA A 18 37.05 -4.70 -11.08
C ALA A 18 35.68 -4.06 -11.35
N ILE A 19 34.89 -3.86 -10.30
CA ILE A 19 33.59 -3.20 -10.37
C ILE A 19 33.61 -1.88 -9.59
N ALA A 20 32.77 -0.93 -10.00
CA ALA A 20 32.60 0.31 -9.25
C ALA A 20 31.91 0.02 -7.91
N PRO A 21 32.22 0.74 -6.81
CA PRO A 21 31.62 0.51 -5.49
C PRO A 21 30.07 0.54 -5.49
N ALA A 22 29.47 1.41 -6.33
CA ALA A 22 28.02 1.48 -6.47
C ALA A 22 27.41 0.20 -7.08
N ALA A 23 28.17 -0.51 -7.92
CA ALA A 23 27.76 -1.76 -8.53
C ALA A 23 27.83 -2.93 -7.54
N GLU A 24 28.82 -2.91 -6.63
CA GLU A 24 28.99 -3.88 -5.54
C GLU A 24 27.79 -3.83 -4.59
N TRP A 25 27.44 -2.62 -4.12
CA TRP A 25 26.24 -2.39 -3.31
C TRP A 25 24.97 -2.95 -3.94
N LEU A 26 24.80 -2.78 -5.27
CA LEU A 26 23.62 -3.26 -5.98
C LEU A 26 23.57 -4.80 -6.04
N VAL A 27 24.72 -5.47 -6.23
CA VAL A 27 24.78 -6.94 -6.29
C VAL A 27 24.54 -7.55 -4.91
N ASP A 28 25.23 -7.06 -3.89
CA ASP A 28 25.17 -7.61 -2.54
C ASP A 28 23.77 -7.48 -1.93
N ASN A 29 23.04 -6.43 -2.30
CA ASN A 29 21.74 -6.09 -1.71
C ASN A 29 20.56 -6.29 -2.67
N PHE A 30 20.75 -7.03 -3.77
CA PHE A 30 19.68 -7.21 -4.76
C PHE A 30 18.41 -7.88 -4.17
N HIS A 31 18.57 -8.69 -3.12
CA HIS A 31 17.45 -9.30 -2.40
C HIS A 31 16.47 -8.26 -1.80
N VAL A 32 16.98 -7.13 -1.31
CA VAL A 32 16.15 -6.01 -0.79
C VAL A 32 15.30 -5.44 -1.93
N VAL A 33 15.89 -5.30 -3.12
CA VAL A 33 15.18 -4.77 -4.30
C VAL A 33 14.07 -5.72 -4.76
N ASP A 34 14.34 -7.03 -4.80
CA ASP A 34 13.34 -8.03 -5.16
C ASP A 34 12.20 -8.12 -4.13
N GLU A 35 12.47 -7.85 -2.85
CA GLU A 35 11.43 -7.67 -1.83
C GLU A 35 10.54 -6.45 -2.13
N GLN A 36 11.11 -5.27 -2.36
CA GLN A 36 10.33 -4.08 -2.70
C GLN A 36 9.47 -4.29 -3.96
N LEU A 37 10.00 -4.99 -4.97
CA LEU A 37 9.25 -5.29 -6.20
C LEU A 37 8.06 -6.21 -5.96
N ARG A 38 8.13 -7.12 -4.98
CA ARG A 38 7.00 -7.98 -4.59
C ARG A 38 5.94 -7.15 -3.88
N GLU A 39 6.34 -6.40 -2.85
CA GLU A 39 5.42 -5.54 -2.10
C GLU A 39 4.71 -4.52 -2.99
N ILE A 40 5.42 -3.92 -3.97
CA ILE A 40 4.82 -3.04 -4.99
C ILE A 40 3.68 -3.71 -5.76
N ARG A 41 3.81 -5.01 -6.08
CA ARG A 41 2.79 -5.73 -6.84
C ARG A 41 1.58 -6.08 -5.98
N ASP A 42 1.83 -6.41 -4.71
CA ASP A 42 0.80 -6.86 -3.79
C ASP A 42 -0.03 -5.67 -3.27
N ASP A 43 0.63 -4.54 -2.94
CA ASP A 43 -0.02 -3.40 -2.29
C ASP A 43 -0.51 -2.29 -3.26
N LEU A 44 -0.25 -2.41 -4.56
CA LEU A 44 -0.72 -1.45 -5.57
C LEU A 44 -1.67 -2.05 -6.62
N PRO A 45 -2.87 -2.53 -6.22
CA PRO A 45 -3.86 -3.01 -7.17
C PRO A 45 -4.32 -1.88 -8.10
N ALA A 46 -4.56 -2.21 -9.37
CA ALA A 46 -4.96 -1.22 -10.40
C ALA A 46 -6.22 -0.42 -10.03
N GLY A 47 -7.15 -1.04 -9.28
CA GLY A 47 -8.35 -0.38 -8.77
C GLY A 47 -8.04 0.75 -7.78
N PHE A 48 -7.11 0.52 -6.85
CA PHE A 48 -6.69 1.52 -5.86
C PHE A 48 -5.97 2.68 -6.55
N TYR A 49 -5.03 2.39 -7.46
CA TYR A 49 -4.31 3.41 -8.22
C TYR A 49 -5.26 4.34 -9.01
N ARG A 50 -6.35 3.82 -9.56
CA ARG A 50 -7.34 4.61 -10.31
C ARG A 50 -8.16 5.56 -9.43
N GLN A 51 -8.29 5.27 -8.14
CA GLN A 51 -9.05 6.11 -7.20
C GLN A 51 -8.24 7.32 -6.70
N LEU A 52 -6.91 7.29 -6.83
CA LEU A 52 -6.05 8.37 -6.35
C LEU A 52 -6.17 9.63 -7.22
N PRO A 53 -6.30 10.83 -6.62
CA PRO A 53 -6.33 12.11 -7.33
C PRO A 53 -5.09 12.30 -8.21
N LYS A 54 -5.29 12.74 -9.46
CA LYS A 54 -4.22 12.95 -10.44
C LYS A 54 -3.84 14.42 -10.54
N LEU A 55 -2.55 14.68 -10.77
CA LEU A 55 -2.05 16.01 -11.10
C LEU A 55 -2.54 16.43 -12.50
N ALA A 56 -3.05 17.65 -12.60
CA ALA A 56 -3.56 18.18 -13.87
C ALA A 56 -2.46 18.81 -14.75
N GLU A 57 -1.41 19.35 -14.13
CA GLU A 57 -0.38 20.16 -14.80
C GLU A 57 1.04 19.79 -14.34
N GLY A 58 2.05 20.26 -15.10
CA GLY A 58 3.46 20.09 -14.79
C GLY A 58 4.07 18.77 -15.30
N PRO A 59 5.35 18.51 -14.96
CA PRO A 59 6.09 17.34 -15.47
C PRO A 59 5.51 15.97 -15.08
N LEU A 60 4.66 15.95 -14.05
CA LEU A 60 4.03 14.75 -13.51
C LEU A 60 2.51 14.73 -13.77
N ALA A 61 2.02 15.50 -14.76
CA ALA A 61 0.61 15.48 -15.16
C ALA A 61 0.15 14.05 -15.49
N GLY A 62 -1.03 13.67 -15.02
CA GLY A 62 -1.60 12.32 -15.15
C GLY A 62 -1.13 11.31 -14.10
N TYR A 63 -0.09 11.61 -13.31
CA TYR A 63 0.32 10.78 -12.18
C TYR A 63 -0.45 11.14 -10.90
N PRO A 64 -0.60 10.19 -9.94
CA PRO A 64 -1.15 10.49 -8.63
C PRO A 64 -0.43 11.65 -7.95
N ARG A 65 -1.16 12.50 -7.25
CA ARG A 65 -0.58 13.60 -6.47
C ARG A 65 0.41 13.11 -5.41
N VAL A 66 0.11 11.99 -4.75
CA VAL A 66 1.03 11.31 -3.83
C VAL A 66 2.36 10.89 -4.49
N TYR A 67 2.37 10.61 -5.81
CA TYR A 67 3.60 10.36 -6.57
C TYR A 67 4.46 11.61 -6.68
N GLY A 68 3.85 12.77 -6.95
CA GLY A 68 4.56 14.05 -6.92
C GLY A 68 5.18 14.34 -5.55
N LEU A 69 4.43 14.07 -4.47
CA LEU A 69 4.91 14.22 -3.09
C LEU A 69 6.12 13.32 -2.82
N ALA A 70 6.01 12.02 -3.11
CA ALA A 70 7.09 11.05 -2.89
C ALA A 70 8.32 11.35 -3.75
N TRP A 71 8.12 11.73 -5.02
CA TRP A 71 9.20 12.12 -5.93
C TRP A 71 9.94 13.35 -5.40
N ALA A 72 9.20 14.38 -4.96
CA ALA A 72 9.80 15.58 -4.39
C ALA A 72 10.59 15.27 -3.12
N PHE A 73 10.05 14.43 -2.22
CA PHE A 73 10.77 14.01 -1.02
C PHE A 73 12.10 13.33 -1.38
N VAL A 74 12.07 12.30 -2.23
CA VAL A 74 13.27 11.54 -2.65
C VAL A 74 14.30 12.44 -3.36
N ALA A 75 13.85 13.38 -4.19
CA ALA A 75 14.73 14.30 -4.89
C ALA A 75 15.46 15.26 -3.93
N HIS A 76 14.80 15.73 -2.87
CA HIS A 76 15.39 16.66 -1.90
C HIS A 76 16.24 15.96 -0.83
N THR A 77 16.07 14.65 -0.62
CA THR A 77 16.84 13.88 0.37
C THR A 77 17.94 13.00 -0.24
N ASP A 78 18.18 13.08 -1.55
CA ASP A 78 19.05 12.15 -2.28
C ASP A 78 18.73 10.68 -1.96
N SER A 79 17.44 10.36 -2.01
CA SER A 79 16.88 9.05 -1.66
C SER A 79 17.14 8.57 -0.23
N ARG A 80 17.63 9.43 0.67
CA ARG A 80 17.76 9.11 2.09
C ARG A 80 16.38 9.19 2.75
N PHE A 81 15.92 8.07 3.27
CA PHE A 81 14.68 7.96 4.03
C PHE A 81 14.95 8.18 5.52
N ASP A 82 14.12 9.04 6.12
CA ASP A 82 14.05 9.28 7.55
C ASP A 82 12.57 9.47 7.90
N PRO A 83 11.97 8.63 8.76
CA PRO A 83 10.54 8.69 9.07
C PRO A 83 10.09 10.04 9.61
N GLU A 84 10.92 10.68 10.45
CA GLU A 84 10.60 11.98 11.05
C GLU A 84 10.68 13.13 10.03
N ALA A 85 11.65 13.10 9.12
CA ALA A 85 11.68 14.02 7.98
C ALA A 85 10.46 13.84 7.07
N LEU A 86 10.06 12.59 6.78
CA LEU A 86 8.87 12.33 5.98
C LEU A 86 7.61 12.86 6.67
N ARG A 87 7.46 12.61 7.99
CA ARG A 87 6.33 13.11 8.78
C ARG A 87 6.21 14.63 8.69
N ARG A 88 7.32 15.35 8.91
CA ARG A 88 7.36 16.83 8.78
C ARG A 88 7.05 17.29 7.36
N PHE A 89 7.57 16.59 6.35
CA PHE A 89 7.33 16.90 4.94
C PHE A 89 5.84 16.77 4.58
N VAL A 90 5.20 15.67 4.98
CA VAL A 90 3.77 15.42 4.75
C VAL A 90 2.91 16.44 5.50
N HIS A 91 3.21 16.75 6.76
CA HIS A 91 2.49 17.82 7.48
C HIS A 91 2.63 19.17 6.79
N ALA A 92 3.82 19.54 6.33
CA ALA A 92 4.04 20.80 5.63
C ALA A 92 3.22 20.87 4.33
N TYR A 93 3.17 19.79 3.55
CA TYR A 93 2.36 19.69 2.36
C TYR A 93 0.86 19.88 2.66
N GLN A 94 0.37 19.18 3.69
CA GLN A 94 -1.05 19.19 4.07
C GLN A 94 -1.57 20.54 4.59
N ARG A 95 -0.69 21.47 4.97
CA ARG A 95 -1.07 22.86 5.31
C ARG A 95 -1.66 23.62 4.13
N VAL A 96 -1.24 23.28 2.91
CA VAL A 96 -1.76 23.87 1.68
C VAL A 96 -2.89 23.02 1.12
N GLN A 97 -2.67 21.71 1.03
CA GLN A 97 -3.65 20.80 0.44
C GLN A 97 -3.73 19.49 1.23
N PRO A 98 -4.81 19.28 2.01
CA PRO A 98 -5.04 18.02 2.73
C PRO A 98 -5.03 16.82 1.78
N LEU A 99 -4.36 15.76 2.23
CA LEU A 99 -4.34 14.47 1.54
C LEU A 99 -5.53 13.64 2.02
N SER A 100 -6.11 12.84 1.13
CA SER A 100 -7.13 11.88 1.51
C SER A 100 -6.52 10.70 2.29
N ILE A 101 -7.36 9.96 3.01
CA ILE A 101 -7.01 8.72 3.70
C ILE A 101 -6.34 7.74 2.71
N ALA A 102 -6.94 7.55 1.53
CA ALA A 102 -6.34 6.74 0.47
C ALA A 102 -4.96 7.25 0.00
N GLU A 103 -4.76 8.56 -0.14
CA GLU A 103 -3.45 9.11 -0.51
C GLU A 103 -2.40 8.90 0.58
N LEU A 104 -2.77 9.03 1.85
CA LEU A 104 -1.85 8.79 2.98
C LEU A 104 -1.39 7.33 3.03
N TRP A 105 -2.30 6.37 2.83
CA TRP A 105 -1.93 4.95 2.67
C TRP A 105 -1.03 4.71 1.46
N ALA A 106 -1.26 5.44 0.38
CA ALA A 106 -0.45 5.33 -0.81
C ALA A 106 0.99 5.88 -0.66
N VAL A 107 1.33 6.63 0.41
CA VAL A 107 2.67 7.19 0.60
C VAL A 107 3.74 6.10 0.63
N ALA A 108 3.52 5.05 1.42
CA ALA A 108 4.46 3.94 1.58
C ALA A 108 4.81 3.31 0.24
N ILE A 109 3.78 2.83 -0.46
CA ILE A 109 3.94 2.12 -1.73
C ILE A 109 4.50 3.03 -2.84
N THR A 110 4.13 4.31 -2.82
CA THR A 110 4.62 5.27 -3.81
C THR A 110 6.09 5.61 -3.59
N LEU A 111 6.55 5.74 -2.35
CA LEU A 111 7.98 5.88 -2.05
C LEU A 111 8.78 4.67 -2.54
N ARG A 112 8.27 3.45 -2.33
CA ARG A 112 8.91 2.22 -2.85
C ARG A 112 9.07 2.28 -4.36
N VAL A 113 8.00 2.66 -5.08
CA VAL A 113 8.03 2.83 -6.55
C VAL A 113 9.07 3.86 -6.97
N VAL A 114 9.11 5.03 -6.32
CA VAL A 114 10.05 6.11 -6.66
C VAL A 114 11.51 5.68 -6.41
N LEU A 115 11.78 5.00 -5.29
CA LEU A 115 13.12 4.48 -4.97
C LEU A 115 13.57 3.41 -5.96
N VAL A 116 12.70 2.45 -6.30
CA VAL A 116 12.99 1.42 -7.31
C VAL A 116 13.25 2.04 -8.67
N GLU A 117 12.45 3.02 -9.10
CA GLU A 117 12.65 3.72 -10.36
C GLU A 117 13.97 4.52 -10.36
N ASN A 118 14.32 5.14 -9.23
CA ASN A 118 15.62 5.81 -9.11
C ASN A 118 16.77 4.79 -9.21
N LEU A 119 16.68 3.67 -8.51
CA LEU A 119 17.67 2.59 -8.59
C LEU A 119 17.81 2.04 -10.00
N ARG A 120 16.70 1.89 -10.74
CA ARG A 120 16.71 1.46 -12.14
C ARG A 120 17.55 2.41 -12.99
N ARG A 121 17.38 3.73 -12.83
CA ARG A 121 18.18 4.73 -13.56
C ARG A 121 19.67 4.66 -13.19
N LEU A 122 19.99 4.49 -11.91
CA LEU A 122 21.38 4.37 -11.44
C LEU A 122 22.03 3.08 -11.98
N ALA A 123 21.33 1.95 -11.91
CA ALA A 123 21.78 0.67 -12.45
C ALA A 123 22.04 0.75 -13.96
N GLU A 124 21.16 1.42 -14.72
CA GLU A 124 21.35 1.64 -16.15
C GLU A 124 22.59 2.51 -16.44
N SER A 125 22.83 3.55 -15.64
CA SER A 125 24.03 4.37 -15.73
C SER A 125 25.31 3.59 -15.39
N ILE A 126 25.26 2.69 -14.41
CA ILE A 126 26.38 1.81 -14.03
C ILE A 126 26.73 0.88 -15.19
N VAL A 127 25.73 0.22 -15.79
CA VAL A 127 25.93 -0.70 -16.92
C VAL A 127 26.48 0.06 -18.14
N ARG A 128 25.91 1.22 -18.48
CA ARG A 128 26.41 2.06 -19.58
C ARG A 128 27.84 2.54 -19.34
N GLY A 129 28.17 2.97 -18.12
CA GLY A 129 29.52 3.39 -17.76
C GLY A 129 30.53 2.25 -17.75
N ARG A 130 30.09 1.02 -17.46
CA ARG A 130 30.91 -0.19 -17.57
C ARG A 130 31.22 -0.52 -19.03
N ALA A 131 30.20 -0.64 -19.87
CA ALA A 131 30.38 -0.94 -21.29
C ALA A 131 31.32 0.08 -21.97
N ALA A 132 31.18 1.37 -21.61
CA ALA A 132 32.07 2.42 -22.07
C ALA A 132 33.54 2.25 -21.62
N ARG A 133 33.80 1.69 -20.43
CA ARG A 133 35.17 1.39 -19.98
C ARG A 133 35.75 0.19 -20.71
N GLU A 134 34.97 -0.87 -20.88
CA GLU A 134 35.38 -2.07 -21.63
C GLU A 134 35.71 -1.74 -23.09
N GLU A 135 34.93 -0.86 -23.73
CA GLU A 135 35.20 -0.38 -25.08
C GLU A 135 36.51 0.45 -25.14
N ALA A 136 36.76 1.29 -24.13
CA ALA A 136 38.00 2.05 -24.02
C ALA A 136 39.22 1.16 -23.77
N ASP A 137 39.09 0.13 -22.94
CA ASP A 137 40.16 -0.85 -22.69
C ASP A 137 40.49 -1.63 -23.97
N ALA A 138 39.49 -2.12 -24.70
CA ALA A 138 39.72 -2.80 -25.97
C ALA A 138 40.39 -1.90 -27.02
N LEU A 139 39.99 -0.63 -27.09
CA LEU A 139 40.65 0.32 -27.99
C LEU A 139 42.09 0.61 -27.56
N ALA A 140 42.33 0.75 -26.25
CA ALA A 140 43.67 0.95 -25.72
C ALA A 140 44.57 -0.26 -26.00
N ASP A 141 44.07 -1.48 -25.83
CA ASP A 141 44.80 -2.72 -26.13
C ASP A 141 45.17 -2.81 -27.62
N ASP A 142 44.24 -2.45 -28.51
CA ASP A 142 44.47 -2.40 -29.96
C ASP A 142 45.50 -1.31 -30.34
N LEU A 143 45.51 -0.17 -29.65
CA LEU A 143 46.47 0.93 -29.87
C LEU A 143 47.87 0.62 -29.32
N LEU A 144 47.94 -0.13 -28.21
CA LEU A 144 49.18 -0.56 -27.58
C LEU A 144 49.76 -1.83 -28.22
N GLY A 145 49.05 -2.43 -29.19
CA GLY A 145 49.48 -3.67 -29.86
C GLY A 145 49.42 -4.92 -28.96
N ILE A 146 48.65 -4.84 -27.87
CA ILE A 146 48.40 -5.94 -26.93
C ILE A 146 47.18 -6.77 -27.39
N GLY A 147 46.27 -6.15 -28.15
CA GLY A 147 45.08 -6.78 -28.70
C GLY A 147 45.34 -7.66 -29.94
N ASP A 148 44.38 -8.54 -30.23
CA ASP A 148 44.40 -9.41 -31.43
C ASP A 148 44.21 -8.64 -32.74
N ARG A 149 43.80 -7.36 -32.69
CA ARG A 149 43.52 -6.55 -33.88
C ARG A 149 44.73 -5.70 -34.27
N PRO A 150 45.04 -5.58 -35.58
CA PRO A 150 46.14 -4.76 -36.04
C PRO A 150 45.88 -3.26 -35.80
N VAL A 151 46.93 -2.49 -35.45
CA VAL A 151 46.90 -1.05 -35.14
C VAL A 151 46.17 -0.20 -36.20
N ALA A 152 46.19 -0.62 -37.47
CA ALA A 152 45.43 0.02 -38.55
C ALA A 152 43.91 0.02 -38.32
N GLN A 153 43.35 -1.01 -37.67
CA GLN A 153 41.94 -1.07 -37.31
C GLN A 153 41.61 -0.16 -36.12
N ALA A 154 42.56 0.07 -35.21
CA ALA A 154 42.42 1.03 -34.10
C ALA A 154 42.31 2.47 -34.63
N ALA A 155 43.08 2.82 -35.67
CA ALA A 155 42.96 4.12 -36.35
C ALA A 155 41.57 4.32 -37.00
N VAL A 156 41.00 3.25 -37.57
CA VAL A 156 39.62 3.29 -38.11
C VAL A 156 38.58 3.41 -36.99
N ALA A 157 38.80 2.78 -35.83
CA ALA A 157 37.93 2.94 -34.67
C ALA A 157 37.95 4.38 -34.12
N LEU A 158 39.13 5.02 -34.06
CA LEU A 158 39.27 6.44 -33.71
C LEU A 158 38.49 7.34 -34.67
N GLN A 159 38.55 7.07 -35.98
CA GLN A 159 37.77 7.83 -36.98
C GLN A 159 36.26 7.73 -36.79
N ARG A 160 35.74 6.56 -36.41
CA ARG A 160 34.29 6.40 -36.13
C ARG A 160 33.82 7.24 -34.93
N LEU A 161 34.72 7.56 -34.01
CA LEU A 161 34.45 8.34 -32.80
C LEU A 161 34.54 9.87 -33.04
N GLU A 162 34.94 10.32 -34.23
CA GLU A 162 35.09 11.75 -34.55
C GLU A 162 33.75 12.51 -34.59
N GLY A 163 32.64 11.82 -34.87
CA GLY A 163 31.30 12.43 -34.98
C GLY A 163 30.48 12.46 -33.68
N ALA A 164 30.86 11.71 -32.66
CA ALA A 164 30.06 11.52 -31.44
C ALA A 164 30.70 12.17 -30.21
N ARG A 165 29.86 12.63 -29.27
CA ARG A 165 30.34 13.06 -27.95
C ARG A 165 30.82 11.83 -27.18
N LEU A 166 32.07 11.88 -26.71
CA LEU A 166 32.66 10.79 -25.94
C LEU A 166 31.93 10.65 -24.60
N VAL A 167 31.63 9.40 -24.21
CA VAL A 167 31.13 9.10 -22.87
C VAL A 167 32.24 9.38 -21.86
N THR A 168 31.93 10.08 -20.77
CA THR A 168 32.91 10.48 -19.75
C THR A 168 33.75 9.30 -19.24
N ALA A 169 33.09 8.18 -18.93
CA ALA A 169 33.76 6.96 -18.46
C ALA A 169 34.71 6.35 -19.51
N PHE A 170 34.38 6.42 -20.80
CA PHE A 170 35.24 5.99 -21.89
C PHE A 170 36.50 6.86 -21.97
N ALA A 171 36.30 8.19 -21.99
CA ALA A 171 37.41 9.15 -22.10
C ALA A 171 38.38 9.04 -20.92
N VAL A 172 37.87 8.93 -19.69
CA VAL A 172 38.69 8.78 -18.48
C VAL A 172 39.49 7.49 -18.50
N GLN A 173 38.89 6.38 -18.88
CA GLN A 173 39.59 5.09 -18.99
C GLN A 173 40.70 5.15 -20.03
N LEU A 174 40.42 5.76 -21.20
CA LEU A 174 41.40 5.90 -22.26
C LEU A 174 42.56 6.83 -21.84
N VAL A 175 42.28 7.96 -21.18
CA VAL A 175 43.32 8.82 -20.59
C VAL A 175 44.19 8.01 -19.62
N GLN A 176 43.58 7.28 -18.69
CA GLN A 176 44.31 6.50 -17.68
C GLN A 176 45.19 5.40 -18.30
N ARG A 177 44.71 4.70 -19.34
CA ARG A 177 45.47 3.63 -20.01
C ARG A 177 46.67 4.19 -20.81
N LEU A 178 46.54 5.38 -21.39
CA LEU A 178 47.53 5.95 -22.31
C LEU A 178 48.52 6.93 -21.65
N ARG A 179 48.21 7.56 -20.51
CA ARG A 179 48.97 8.67 -19.88
C ARG A 179 50.45 8.36 -19.60
N ASP A 180 50.77 7.11 -19.28
CA ASP A 180 52.11 6.66 -18.85
C ASP A 180 52.77 5.69 -19.86
N GLN A 181 52.32 5.67 -21.11
CA GLN A 181 52.79 4.75 -22.16
C GLN A 181 53.87 5.36 -23.06
N ASP A 182 54.55 4.52 -23.84
CA ASP A 182 55.67 4.87 -24.73
C ASP A 182 55.34 6.02 -25.74
N PRO A 183 56.35 6.73 -26.27
CA PRO A 183 56.16 7.82 -27.25
C PRO A 183 55.40 7.43 -28.54
N ALA A 184 55.30 6.12 -28.82
CA ALA A 184 54.52 5.60 -29.96
C ALA A 184 53.02 5.90 -29.84
N VAL A 185 52.51 6.14 -28.62
CA VAL A 185 51.09 6.32 -28.31
C VAL A 185 50.70 7.80 -28.21
N THR A 186 51.69 8.71 -28.25
CA THR A 186 51.51 10.17 -28.21
C THR A 186 50.52 10.71 -29.25
N PRO A 187 50.43 10.19 -30.50
CA PRO A 187 49.43 10.65 -31.45
C PRO A 187 47.97 10.40 -31.00
N ALA A 188 47.72 9.28 -30.33
CA ALA A 188 46.38 8.94 -29.83
C ALA A 188 45.99 9.83 -28.62
N LEU A 189 46.96 10.15 -27.75
CA LEU A 189 46.76 11.12 -26.67
C LEU A 189 46.46 12.53 -27.19
N LEU A 190 47.22 13.00 -28.18
CA LEU A 190 46.98 14.31 -28.81
C LEU A 190 45.62 14.38 -29.50
N TRP A 191 45.18 13.30 -30.14
CA TRP A 191 43.83 13.18 -30.68
C TRP A 191 42.78 13.30 -29.56
N LEU A 192 42.96 12.58 -28.45
CA LEU A 192 42.02 12.59 -27.32
C LEU A 192 41.93 13.97 -26.67
N ASP A 193 43.06 14.62 -26.42
CA ASP A 193 43.12 15.99 -25.90
C ASP A 193 42.44 16.99 -26.86
N GLY A 194 42.66 16.85 -28.17
CA GLY A 194 41.95 17.67 -29.17
C GLY A 194 40.44 17.46 -29.15
N ARG A 195 39.97 16.23 -28.94
CA ARG A 195 38.54 15.91 -28.81
C ARG A 195 37.93 16.45 -27.52
N LEU A 196 38.65 16.36 -26.40
CA LEU A 196 38.22 16.91 -25.12
C LEU A 196 38.15 18.44 -25.18
N ALA A 197 39.14 19.08 -25.80
CA ALA A 197 39.14 20.52 -26.04
C ALA A 197 37.95 20.96 -26.92
N ALA A 198 37.62 20.20 -27.97
CA ALA A 198 36.43 20.44 -28.80
C ALA A 198 35.10 20.30 -28.04
N GLN A 199 35.08 19.53 -26.95
CA GLN A 199 33.94 19.42 -26.02
C GLN A 199 33.96 20.47 -24.90
N GLY A 200 34.97 21.35 -24.87
CA GLY A 200 35.15 22.37 -23.85
C GLY A 200 35.65 21.82 -22.51
N THR A 201 36.36 20.69 -22.50
CA THR A 201 36.87 20.04 -21.28
C THR A 201 38.36 19.71 -21.40
N THR A 202 39.02 19.39 -20.28
CA THR A 202 40.39 18.89 -20.26
C THR A 202 40.45 17.46 -19.71
N SER A 203 41.57 16.76 -19.93
CA SER A 203 41.83 15.42 -19.40
C SER A 203 41.75 15.36 -17.87
N ASP A 204 42.29 16.35 -17.16
CA ASP A 204 42.18 16.40 -15.70
C ASP A 204 40.76 16.77 -15.22
N ASP A 205 40.07 17.67 -15.93
CA ASP A 205 38.68 18.02 -15.61
C ASP A 205 37.73 16.83 -15.78
N ILE A 206 37.87 16.06 -16.87
CA ILE A 206 36.97 14.94 -17.13
C ILE A 206 37.20 13.78 -16.15
N VAL A 207 38.45 13.55 -15.74
CA VAL A 207 38.81 12.62 -14.64
C VAL A 207 38.16 13.06 -13.33
N ARG A 208 38.28 14.33 -12.96
CA ARG A 208 37.65 14.88 -11.75
C ARG A 208 36.13 14.73 -11.79
N VAL A 209 35.49 15.04 -12.92
CA VAL A 209 34.04 14.92 -13.10
C VAL A 209 33.58 13.47 -12.97
N GLU A 210 34.29 12.50 -13.56
CA GLU A 210 33.92 11.09 -13.44
C GLU A 210 34.10 10.56 -12.02
N HIS A 211 35.17 10.93 -11.31
CA HIS A 211 35.35 10.56 -9.91
C HIS A 211 34.23 11.13 -9.02
N GLN A 212 33.86 12.40 -9.19
CA GLN A 212 32.74 13.00 -8.47
C GLN A 212 31.42 12.29 -8.79
N ARG A 213 31.18 11.96 -10.06
CA ARG A 213 29.98 11.23 -10.50
C ARG A 213 29.90 9.84 -9.86
N GLN A 214 31.01 9.10 -9.81
CA GLN A 214 31.06 7.78 -9.19
C GLN A 214 30.88 7.84 -7.68
N ALA A 215 31.49 8.82 -7.02
CA ALA A 215 31.32 9.04 -5.58
C ALA A 215 29.86 9.37 -5.23
N ALA A 216 29.24 10.30 -5.96
CA ALA A 216 27.83 10.64 -5.79
C ALA A 216 26.91 9.43 -6.04
N MET A 217 27.13 8.71 -7.15
CA MET A 217 26.39 7.48 -7.49
C MET A 217 26.48 6.44 -6.37
N ASN A 218 27.66 6.24 -5.79
CA ASN A 218 27.86 5.29 -4.70
C ASN A 218 27.07 5.68 -3.44
N VAL A 219 27.07 6.97 -3.08
CA VAL A 219 26.28 7.48 -1.95
C VAL A 219 24.79 7.32 -2.21
N THR A 220 24.29 7.68 -3.40
CA THR A 220 22.87 7.55 -3.72
C THR A 220 22.42 6.10 -3.75
N VAL A 221 23.18 5.18 -4.35
CA VAL A 221 22.84 3.73 -4.34
C VAL A 221 22.77 3.21 -2.90
N ARG A 222 23.75 3.55 -2.06
CA ARG A 222 23.75 3.19 -0.65
C ARG A 222 22.53 3.76 0.08
N ASN A 223 22.20 5.04 -0.13
CA ASN A 223 21.01 5.66 0.45
C ASN A 223 19.73 4.96 0.04
N VAL A 224 19.58 4.62 -1.25
CA VAL A 224 18.40 3.90 -1.75
C VAL A 224 18.26 2.54 -1.06
N ILE A 225 19.32 1.74 -1.01
CA ILE A 225 19.30 0.40 -0.38
C ILE A 225 18.97 0.49 1.10
N LEU A 226 19.68 1.32 1.86
CA LEU A 226 19.43 1.49 3.30
C LEU A 226 18.01 2.00 3.57
N SER A 227 17.50 2.88 2.71
CA SER A 227 16.14 3.43 2.81
C SER A 227 15.08 2.37 2.56
N MET A 228 15.27 1.51 1.56
CA MET A 228 14.37 0.38 1.31
C MET A 228 14.31 -0.55 2.52
N SER A 229 15.46 -0.90 3.11
CA SER A 229 15.50 -1.72 4.33
C SER A 229 14.80 -1.06 5.51
N LEU A 230 15.01 0.25 5.73
CA LEU A 230 14.37 1.00 6.80
C LEU A 230 12.84 1.10 6.59
N MET A 231 12.39 1.26 5.35
CA MET A 231 10.97 1.30 5.00
C MET A 231 10.26 -0.04 5.26
N SER A 232 10.94 -1.17 5.09
CA SER A 232 10.38 -2.50 5.42
C SER A 232 10.23 -2.72 6.94
N ALA A 233 11.02 -2.04 7.77
CA ALA A 233 10.95 -2.15 9.22
C ALA A 233 9.97 -1.18 9.89
N LEU A 234 9.46 -0.19 9.15
CA LEU A 234 8.60 0.86 9.69
C LEU A 234 7.15 0.37 9.90
N ASP A 235 6.56 0.70 11.04
CA ASP A 235 5.12 0.58 11.22
C ASP A 235 4.39 1.70 10.45
N TRP A 236 3.92 1.36 9.24
CA TRP A 236 3.19 2.29 8.39
C TRP A 236 1.82 2.69 8.94
N ALA A 237 1.22 1.87 9.81
CA ALA A 237 -0.02 2.22 10.49
C ALA A 237 0.23 3.36 11.49
N GLU A 238 1.27 3.26 12.30
CA GLU A 238 1.67 4.35 13.21
C GLU A 238 2.03 5.63 12.44
N PHE A 239 2.81 5.50 11.35
CA PHE A 239 3.14 6.64 10.49
C PHE A 239 1.87 7.31 9.95
N PHE A 240 0.94 6.54 9.37
CA PHE A 240 -0.33 7.04 8.83
C PHE A 240 -1.09 7.86 9.90
N GLU A 241 -1.23 7.32 11.10
CA GLU A 241 -1.98 7.95 12.18
C GLU A 241 -1.29 9.18 12.77
N SER A 242 0.03 9.30 12.59
CA SER A 242 0.79 10.48 12.97
C SER A 242 0.56 11.66 12.02
N VAL A 243 0.25 11.39 10.73
CA VAL A 243 0.08 12.42 9.69
C VAL A 243 -1.37 12.64 9.26
N SER A 244 -2.30 11.78 9.67
CA SER A 244 -3.72 11.88 9.33
C SER A 244 -4.41 13.06 10.03
N LEU A 245 -4.82 14.06 9.24
CA LEU A 245 -5.62 15.18 9.75
C LEU A 245 -7.01 14.73 10.23
N VAL A 246 -7.54 13.66 9.64
CA VAL A 246 -8.80 13.05 10.08
C VAL A 246 -8.65 12.45 11.48
N ASP A 247 -7.55 11.76 11.74
CA ASP A 247 -7.22 11.22 13.06
C ASP A 247 -7.04 12.33 14.07
N GLU A 248 -6.34 13.41 13.71
CA GLU A 248 -6.14 14.57 14.57
C GLU A 248 -7.48 15.15 15.03
N VAL A 249 -8.43 15.31 14.10
CA VAL A 249 -9.79 15.78 14.41
C VAL A 249 -10.54 14.79 15.29
N LEU A 250 -10.50 13.49 14.98
CA LEU A 250 -11.21 12.48 15.76
C LEU A 250 -10.63 12.32 17.17
N ARG A 251 -9.31 12.45 17.36
CA ARG A 251 -8.65 12.38 18.67
C ARG A 251 -9.02 13.53 19.59
N ALA A 252 -9.43 14.68 19.05
CA ALA A 252 -9.77 15.86 19.84
C ALA A 252 -11.08 15.66 20.63
N GLY A 253 -10.96 15.34 21.91
CA GLY A 253 -12.08 15.33 22.85
C GLY A 253 -13.04 14.14 22.74
N THR A 254 -12.58 13.01 22.19
CA THR A 254 -13.35 11.75 22.05
C THR A 254 -12.55 10.54 22.55
N THR A 255 -13.18 9.36 22.63
CA THR A 255 -12.54 8.08 23.01
C THR A 255 -11.76 7.44 21.86
N TYR A 256 -11.72 8.06 20.68
CA TYR A 256 -11.07 7.51 19.48
C TYR A 256 -9.62 7.07 19.69
N ARG A 257 -8.84 7.82 20.48
CA ARG A 257 -7.42 7.48 20.76
C ARG A 257 -7.27 6.15 21.50
N ALA A 258 -8.23 5.78 22.34
CA ALA A 258 -8.18 4.56 23.14
C ALA A 258 -8.65 3.31 22.37
N MET A 259 -9.17 3.49 21.15
CA MET A 259 -9.68 2.40 20.33
C MET A 259 -8.56 1.62 19.65
N ASP A 260 -8.79 0.34 19.40
CA ASP A 260 -7.85 -0.47 18.62
C ASP A 260 -7.77 0.03 17.16
N PHE A 261 -6.68 -0.34 16.49
CA PHE A 261 -6.43 0.10 15.12
C PHE A 261 -7.58 -0.28 14.17
N VAL A 262 -8.15 -1.48 14.31
CA VAL A 262 -9.26 -1.98 13.47
C VAL A 262 -10.51 -1.12 13.63
N THR A 263 -10.83 -0.69 14.85
CA THR A 263 -11.97 0.21 15.11
C THR A 263 -11.71 1.59 14.53
N ARG A 264 -10.50 2.13 14.73
CA ARG A 264 -10.10 3.43 14.18
C ARG A 264 -10.15 3.44 12.66
N ASP A 265 -9.71 2.36 12.03
CA ASP A 265 -9.77 2.16 10.59
C ASP A 265 -11.21 2.04 10.05
N ARG A 266 -12.11 1.43 10.83
CA ARG A 266 -13.54 1.41 10.46
C ARG A 266 -14.17 2.81 10.43
N TYR A 267 -13.72 3.72 11.30
CA TYR A 267 -14.19 5.11 11.28
C TYR A 267 -13.67 5.81 10.03
N ARG A 268 -12.38 5.58 9.68
CA ARG A 268 -11.77 6.10 8.45
C ARG A 268 -12.54 5.65 7.21
N HIS A 269 -12.80 4.35 7.07
CA HIS A 269 -13.60 3.80 5.97
C HIS A 269 -15.02 4.40 5.92
N ALA A 270 -15.65 4.64 7.08
CA ALA A 270 -16.96 5.27 7.12
C ALA A 270 -16.92 6.72 6.63
N ILE A 271 -15.85 7.46 6.96
CA ILE A 271 -15.61 8.83 6.50
C ILE A 271 -15.37 8.87 4.99
N GLU A 272 -14.51 8.01 4.45
CA GLU A 272 -14.28 7.89 2.99
C GLU A 272 -15.58 7.58 2.23
N ASP A 273 -16.37 6.64 2.75
CA ASP A 273 -17.66 6.28 2.16
C ASP A 273 -18.60 7.48 2.12
N LEU A 274 -18.72 8.21 3.22
CA LEU A 274 -19.55 9.41 3.32
C LEU A 274 -19.02 10.54 2.41
N ALA A 275 -17.71 10.71 2.29
CA ALA A 275 -17.07 11.71 1.43
C ALA A 275 -17.44 11.46 -0.03
N ARG A 276 -17.23 10.23 -0.49
CA ARG A 276 -17.51 9.80 -1.86
C ARG A 276 -18.99 9.98 -2.24
N GLY A 277 -19.91 9.72 -1.32
CA GLY A 277 -21.34 9.84 -1.60
C GLY A 277 -21.97 11.21 -1.34
N SER A 278 -21.27 12.13 -0.65
CA SER A 278 -21.77 13.49 -0.38
C SER A 278 -21.06 14.57 -1.20
N GLY A 279 -19.88 14.28 -1.76
CA GLY A 279 -19.05 15.26 -2.46
C GLY A 279 -18.32 16.24 -1.53
N ARG A 280 -18.36 16.00 -0.20
CA ARG A 280 -17.59 16.78 0.79
C ARG A 280 -16.21 16.15 1.02
N SER A 281 -15.27 16.93 1.56
CA SER A 281 -13.96 16.40 1.94
C SER A 281 -14.07 15.46 3.15
N GLU A 282 -13.16 14.50 3.24
CA GLU A 282 -13.07 13.57 4.38
C GLU A 282 -12.87 14.32 5.71
N LEU A 283 -12.05 15.38 5.67
CA LEU A 283 -11.78 16.22 6.83
C LEU A 283 -13.02 16.98 7.30
N ASP A 284 -13.86 17.46 6.38
CA ASP A 284 -15.12 18.14 6.74
C ASP A 284 -16.11 17.17 7.38
N ILE A 285 -16.18 15.94 6.90
CA ILE A 285 -17.05 14.90 7.49
C ILE A 285 -16.56 14.52 8.88
N ALA A 286 -15.25 14.39 9.09
CA ALA A 286 -14.68 14.15 10.41
C ALA A 286 -15.05 15.27 11.39
N ARG A 287 -14.91 16.53 10.97
CA ARG A 287 -15.28 17.70 11.79
C ARG A 287 -16.77 17.72 12.12
N GLU A 288 -17.63 17.46 11.14
CA GLU A 288 -19.08 17.40 11.37
C GLU A 288 -19.46 16.27 12.34
N ALA A 289 -18.84 15.09 12.21
CA ALA A 289 -19.10 13.97 13.12
C ALA A 289 -18.72 14.32 14.57
N VAL A 290 -17.54 14.95 14.78
CA VAL A 290 -17.09 15.40 16.09
C VAL A 290 -17.97 16.54 16.64
N LEU A 291 -18.43 17.45 15.77
CA LEU A 291 -19.34 18.52 16.15
C LEU A 291 -20.69 17.99 16.63
N HIS A 292 -21.26 17.02 15.93
CA HIS A 292 -22.50 16.34 16.35
C HIS A 292 -22.34 15.62 17.70
N ALA A 293 -21.21 14.93 17.89
CA ALA A 293 -20.87 14.27 19.14
C ALA A 293 -20.72 15.28 20.31
N THR A 294 -20.01 16.39 20.06
CA THR A 294 -19.80 17.44 21.06
C THR A 294 -21.10 18.14 21.45
N ARG A 295 -21.98 18.43 20.48
CA ARG A 295 -23.30 19.04 20.74
C ARG A 295 -24.21 18.12 21.55
N ALA A 296 -24.18 16.82 21.28
CA ALA A 296 -24.95 15.85 22.06
C ALA A 296 -24.49 15.80 23.52
N ARG A 297 -23.16 15.82 23.75
CA ARG A 297 -22.57 15.86 25.09
C ARG A 297 -22.92 17.12 25.89
N SER A 298 -23.06 18.26 25.21
CA SER A 298 -23.41 19.55 25.85
C SER A 298 -24.92 19.73 26.09
N GLY A 299 -25.78 18.84 25.56
CA GLY A 299 -27.21 18.88 25.83
C GLY A 299 -27.51 18.40 27.25
N ASN A 300 -28.28 19.20 28.01
CA ASN A 300 -28.65 18.89 29.40
C ASN A 300 -29.70 17.77 29.55
N ASP A 301 -30.17 17.16 28.46
CA ASP A 301 -31.17 16.10 28.50
C ASP A 301 -30.52 14.74 28.80
N PRO A 302 -31.20 13.84 29.55
CA PRO A 302 -30.76 12.45 29.69
C PRO A 302 -30.72 11.79 28.30
N HIS A 303 -29.52 11.65 27.77
CA HIS A 303 -29.29 11.09 26.45
C HIS A 303 -28.42 9.84 26.54
N ASP A 304 -28.58 8.96 25.55
CA ASP A 304 -27.75 7.77 25.38
C ASP A 304 -26.29 8.22 25.24
N ALA A 305 -25.44 7.91 26.23
CA ALA A 305 -24.02 8.29 26.28
C ALA A 305 -23.24 7.91 25.00
N ARG A 306 -23.75 6.96 24.22
CA ARG A 306 -23.21 6.62 22.90
C ARG A 306 -23.25 7.79 21.91
N ARG A 307 -24.15 8.76 22.07
CA ARG A 307 -24.25 9.94 21.19
C ARG A 307 -23.08 10.91 21.34
N ASP A 308 -22.31 10.80 22.41
CA ASP A 308 -21.14 11.63 22.69
C ASP A 308 -19.91 11.18 21.89
N ASP A 309 -20.01 10.03 21.22
CA ASP A 309 -18.95 9.46 20.40
C ASP A 309 -19.24 9.67 18.89
N PRO A 310 -18.26 10.13 18.08
CA PRO A 310 -18.45 10.34 16.65
C PRO A 310 -18.81 9.05 15.90
N GLY A 311 -18.40 7.88 16.40
CA GLY A 311 -18.75 6.57 15.87
C GLY A 311 -20.24 6.29 15.86
N TYR A 312 -21.02 6.93 16.75
CA TYR A 312 -22.47 6.81 16.71
C TYR A 312 -23.06 7.30 15.38
N TYR A 313 -22.51 8.40 14.87
CA TYR A 313 -22.91 9.03 13.60
C TYR A 313 -22.20 8.40 12.40
N LEU A 314 -20.99 7.88 12.57
CA LEU A 314 -20.23 7.26 11.47
C LEU A 314 -20.67 5.82 11.17
N ILE A 315 -20.86 4.98 12.19
CA ILE A 315 -21.02 3.53 12.02
C ILE A 315 -22.24 2.93 12.71
N ALA A 316 -22.92 3.67 13.59
CA ALA A 316 -24.02 3.15 14.39
C ALA A 316 -25.39 3.75 14.02
N LYS A 317 -26.30 3.86 15.02
CA LYS A 317 -27.71 4.23 14.82
C LYS A 317 -27.89 5.68 14.33
N GLY A 318 -26.97 6.59 14.64
CA GLY A 318 -27.00 7.98 14.20
C GLY A 318 -26.70 8.18 12.72
N ARG A 319 -26.18 7.16 12.03
CA ARG A 319 -25.69 7.25 10.66
C ARG A 319 -26.72 7.74 9.65
N ARG A 320 -27.99 7.33 9.77
CA ARG A 320 -29.02 7.76 8.81
C ARG A 320 -29.32 9.26 8.90
N ALA A 321 -29.41 9.80 10.12
CA ALA A 321 -29.63 11.23 10.32
C ALA A 321 -28.43 12.04 9.83
N PHE A 322 -27.23 11.54 10.09
CA PHE A 322 -25.99 12.16 9.63
C PHE A 322 -25.85 12.16 8.10
N GLU A 323 -26.17 11.04 7.43
CA GLU A 323 -26.20 10.95 5.98
C GLU A 323 -27.15 11.97 5.34
N LEU A 324 -28.33 12.19 5.92
CA LEU A 324 -29.28 13.21 5.46
C LEU A 324 -28.72 14.63 5.62
N ALA A 325 -28.11 14.93 6.77
CA ALA A 325 -27.48 16.23 7.02
C ALA A 325 -26.32 16.53 6.06
N LEU A 326 -25.58 15.50 5.65
CA LEU A 326 -24.47 15.62 4.70
C LEU A 326 -24.92 15.69 3.24
N GLY A 327 -26.17 15.34 2.91
CA GLY A 327 -26.64 15.20 1.54
C GLY A 327 -26.13 13.93 0.84
N PHE A 328 -25.86 12.87 1.61
CA PHE A 328 -25.27 11.63 1.13
C PHE A 328 -26.22 10.87 0.16
N ARG A 329 -25.69 10.53 -1.02
CA ARG A 329 -26.41 9.75 -2.05
C ARG A 329 -26.06 8.27 -1.93
N ALA A 330 -26.88 7.53 -1.19
CA ALA A 330 -26.70 6.08 -1.06
C ALA A 330 -26.98 5.34 -2.39
N PRO A 331 -26.13 4.36 -2.78
CA PRO A 331 -26.38 3.54 -3.96
C PRO A 331 -27.68 2.73 -3.81
N LEU A 332 -28.38 2.47 -4.92
CA LEU A 332 -29.70 1.82 -4.94
C LEU A 332 -29.73 0.49 -4.18
N GLY A 333 -28.70 -0.35 -4.35
CA GLY A 333 -28.60 -1.62 -3.63
C GLY A 333 -28.56 -1.45 -2.10
N ARG A 334 -27.82 -0.46 -1.59
CA ARG A 334 -27.80 -0.15 -0.14
C ARG A 334 -29.16 0.37 0.34
N ARG A 335 -29.91 1.11 -0.50
CA ARG A 335 -31.27 1.58 -0.16
C ARG A 335 -32.26 0.42 -0.05
N LEU A 336 -32.24 -0.51 -1.02
CA LEU A 336 -33.09 -1.71 -1.03
C LEU A 336 -32.78 -2.61 0.17
N LEU A 337 -31.50 -2.90 0.43
CA LEU A 337 -31.08 -3.69 1.57
C LEU A 337 -31.54 -3.05 2.90
N ARG A 338 -31.41 -1.73 3.04
CA ARG A 338 -31.87 -1.01 4.23
C ARG A 338 -33.39 -1.07 4.42
N ALA A 339 -34.16 -1.02 3.33
CA ALA A 339 -35.61 -1.16 3.38
C ALA A 339 -36.00 -2.58 3.81
N TYR A 340 -35.35 -3.61 3.24
CA TYR A 340 -35.55 -5.00 3.64
C TYR A 340 -35.22 -5.24 5.13
N VAL A 341 -34.07 -4.73 5.60
CA VAL A 341 -33.66 -4.87 7.01
C VAL A 341 -34.54 -4.06 7.96
N ALA A 342 -35.08 -2.90 7.54
CA ALA A 342 -36.03 -2.13 8.35
C ALA A 342 -37.33 -2.90 8.61
N SER A 343 -37.69 -3.80 7.70
CA SER A 343 -38.84 -4.70 7.78
C SER A 343 -38.38 -6.16 7.86
N ALA A 344 -37.31 -6.44 8.62
CA ALA A 344 -36.63 -7.75 8.60
C ALA A 344 -37.56 -8.93 8.89
N THR A 345 -38.42 -8.83 9.91
CA THR A 345 -39.34 -9.92 10.29
C THR A 345 -40.38 -10.23 9.21
N PRO A 346 -41.21 -9.28 8.74
CA PRO A 346 -42.16 -9.55 7.66
C PRO A 346 -41.46 -9.81 6.32
N GLY A 347 -40.30 -9.20 6.06
CA GLY A 347 -39.51 -9.44 4.85
C GLY A 347 -38.93 -10.85 4.80
N TYR A 348 -38.41 -11.35 5.92
CA TYR A 348 -37.89 -12.72 6.03
C TYR A 348 -39.00 -13.76 5.88
N LEU A 349 -40.08 -13.61 6.64
CA LEU A 349 -41.24 -14.53 6.56
C LEU A 349 -41.91 -14.46 5.19
N GLY A 350 -42.05 -13.27 4.61
CA GLY A 350 -42.60 -13.07 3.27
C GLY A 350 -41.75 -13.72 2.18
N THR A 351 -40.42 -13.60 2.27
CA THR A 351 -39.49 -14.27 1.36
C THR A 351 -39.63 -15.79 1.45
N ILE A 352 -39.76 -16.35 2.66
CA ILE A 352 -39.96 -17.79 2.85
C ILE A 352 -41.28 -18.23 2.21
N VAL A 353 -42.39 -17.58 2.56
CA VAL A 353 -43.72 -17.94 2.04
C VAL A 353 -43.76 -17.83 0.51
N ALA A 354 -43.21 -16.76 -0.07
CA ALA A 354 -43.19 -16.55 -1.51
C ALA A 354 -42.34 -17.61 -2.24
N LEU A 355 -41.14 -17.91 -1.73
CA LEU A 355 -40.24 -18.85 -2.38
C LEU A 355 -40.71 -20.30 -2.19
N SER A 356 -41.25 -20.64 -1.02
CA SER A 356 -41.88 -21.94 -0.78
C SER A 356 -43.11 -22.12 -1.68
N GLY A 357 -43.94 -21.09 -1.82
CA GLY A 357 -45.06 -21.08 -2.76
C GLY A 357 -44.61 -21.29 -4.20
N LEU A 358 -43.50 -20.65 -4.63
CA LEU A 358 -42.94 -20.81 -5.97
C LEU A 358 -42.44 -22.25 -6.22
N ILE A 359 -41.76 -22.85 -5.23
CA ILE A 359 -41.29 -24.25 -5.32
C ILE A 359 -42.47 -25.22 -5.39
N LEU A 360 -43.53 -24.98 -4.61
CA LEU A 360 -44.73 -25.81 -4.61
C LEU A 360 -45.60 -25.61 -5.86
N ALA A 361 -45.54 -24.44 -6.51
CA ALA A 361 -46.35 -24.14 -7.69
C ALA A 361 -46.07 -25.12 -8.85
N LEU A 362 -44.81 -25.51 -9.06
CA LEU A 362 -44.40 -26.44 -10.12
C LEU A 362 -45.02 -27.85 -9.98
N PRO A 363 -44.84 -28.58 -8.85
CA PRO A 363 -45.43 -29.90 -8.67
C PRO A 363 -46.96 -29.86 -8.59
N LEU A 364 -47.55 -28.82 -7.98
CA LEU A 364 -49.00 -28.67 -7.93
C LEU A 364 -49.61 -28.40 -9.31
N PHE A 365 -48.97 -27.56 -10.13
CA PHE A 365 -49.41 -27.31 -11.51
C PHE A 365 -49.30 -28.57 -12.39
N HIS A 366 -48.22 -29.33 -12.24
CA HIS A 366 -48.05 -30.60 -12.94
C HIS A 366 -49.10 -31.63 -12.52
N ALA A 367 -49.34 -31.79 -11.22
CA ALA A 367 -50.37 -32.70 -10.69
C ALA A 367 -51.78 -32.31 -11.16
N ALA A 368 -52.09 -31.01 -11.22
CA ALA A 368 -53.37 -30.51 -11.73
C ALA A 368 -53.55 -30.81 -13.23
N ARG A 369 -52.50 -30.63 -14.05
CA ARG A 369 -52.48 -30.99 -15.48
C ARG A 369 -52.67 -32.50 -15.71
N SER A 370 -52.19 -33.33 -14.79
CA SER A 370 -52.33 -34.79 -14.83
C SER A 370 -53.70 -35.30 -14.35
N GLY A 371 -54.65 -34.40 -14.04
CA GLY A 371 -56.02 -34.76 -13.66
C GLY A 371 -56.23 -35.06 -12.18
N ALA A 372 -55.31 -34.64 -11.30
CA ALA A 372 -55.48 -34.79 -9.86
C ALA A 372 -56.68 -33.98 -9.34
N GLY A 373 -57.49 -34.58 -8.46
CA GLY A 373 -58.63 -33.92 -7.83
C GLY A 373 -58.22 -32.79 -6.85
N PRO A 374 -59.12 -31.86 -6.52
CA PRO A 374 -58.80 -30.73 -5.63
C PRO A 374 -58.28 -31.16 -4.24
N LEU A 375 -58.83 -32.27 -3.70
CA LEU A 375 -58.44 -32.79 -2.39
C LEU A 375 -57.02 -33.38 -2.38
N SER A 376 -56.61 -34.05 -3.47
CA SER A 376 -55.25 -34.60 -3.56
C SER A 376 -54.20 -33.51 -3.76
N LEU A 377 -54.54 -32.43 -4.47
CA LEU A 377 -53.69 -31.23 -4.56
C LEU A 377 -53.51 -30.55 -3.21
N LEU A 378 -54.58 -30.44 -2.40
CA LEU A 378 -54.52 -29.89 -1.05
C LEU A 378 -53.61 -30.72 -0.14
N LEU A 379 -53.80 -32.05 -0.12
CA LEU A 379 -52.98 -32.97 0.67
C LEU A 379 -51.51 -32.93 0.25
N LEU A 380 -51.24 -32.95 -1.06
CA LEU A 380 -49.88 -32.85 -1.61
C LEU A 380 -49.23 -31.52 -1.21
N GLY A 381 -49.96 -30.40 -1.33
CA GLY A 381 -49.47 -29.08 -0.93
C GLY A 381 -49.13 -29.01 0.56
N LEU A 382 -49.97 -29.57 1.43
CA LEU A 382 -49.75 -29.56 2.88
C LEU A 382 -48.53 -30.42 3.28
N LEU A 383 -48.41 -31.63 2.73
CA LEU A 383 -47.29 -32.54 2.98
C LEU A 383 -45.98 -31.99 2.41
N ALA A 384 -46.01 -31.39 1.22
CA ALA A 384 -44.82 -30.84 0.57
C ALA A 384 -44.41 -29.47 1.14
N ALA A 385 -45.29 -28.76 1.85
CA ALA A 385 -44.96 -27.46 2.43
C ALA A 385 -43.81 -27.54 3.44
N VAL A 386 -43.75 -28.60 4.25
CA VAL A 386 -42.69 -28.80 5.23
C VAL A 386 -41.31 -28.91 4.55
N PRO A 387 -41.03 -29.89 3.65
CA PRO A 387 -39.73 -29.97 3.00
C PRO A 387 -39.43 -28.77 2.07
N ALA A 388 -40.44 -28.16 1.45
CA ALA A 388 -40.24 -26.96 0.63
C ALA A 388 -39.83 -25.74 1.47
N SER A 389 -40.41 -25.58 2.66
CA SER A 389 -40.02 -24.51 3.59
C SER A 389 -38.64 -24.72 4.18
N ASP A 390 -38.26 -25.95 4.51
CA ASP A 390 -36.92 -26.25 5.04
C ASP A 390 -35.82 -25.90 4.03
N LEU A 391 -36.00 -26.29 2.75
CA LEU A 391 -35.06 -25.95 1.67
C LEU A 391 -34.94 -24.42 1.50
N VAL A 392 -36.07 -23.72 1.52
CA VAL A 392 -36.11 -22.27 1.40
C VAL A 392 -35.45 -21.59 2.59
N ILE A 393 -35.68 -22.05 3.82
CA ILE A 393 -35.04 -21.52 5.02
C ILE A 393 -33.53 -21.70 4.93
N ALA A 394 -33.05 -22.89 4.55
CA ALA A 394 -31.62 -23.15 4.37
C ALA A 394 -30.99 -22.21 3.33
N PHE A 395 -31.68 -22.01 2.20
CA PHE A 395 -31.25 -21.09 1.15
C PHE A 395 -31.23 -19.64 1.65
N VAL A 396 -32.34 -19.14 2.20
CA VAL A 396 -32.45 -17.77 2.70
C VAL A 396 -31.40 -17.50 3.78
N ASN A 397 -31.18 -18.42 4.72
CA ASN A 397 -30.15 -18.28 5.75
C ASN A 397 -28.74 -18.17 5.15
N ARG A 398 -28.42 -18.99 4.14
CA ARG A 398 -27.15 -18.88 3.41
C ARG A 398 -27.01 -17.55 2.67
N TRP A 399 -28.09 -17.03 2.09
CA TRP A 399 -28.07 -15.73 1.42
C TRP A 399 -27.94 -14.56 2.39
N VAL A 400 -28.64 -14.61 3.52
CA VAL A 400 -28.59 -13.58 4.57
C VAL A 400 -27.16 -13.44 5.11
N THR A 401 -26.45 -14.56 5.33
CA THR A 401 -25.04 -14.53 5.79
C THR A 401 -24.06 -13.95 4.78
N VAL A 402 -24.38 -13.99 3.48
CA VAL A 402 -23.57 -13.36 2.42
C VAL A 402 -23.92 -11.88 2.25
N LEU A 403 -25.20 -11.53 2.37
CA LEU A 403 -25.71 -10.18 2.12
C LEU A 403 -25.52 -9.22 3.30
N LEU A 404 -25.61 -9.73 4.53
CA LEU A 404 -25.46 -8.91 5.74
C LEU A 404 -24.00 -8.98 6.22
N PRO A 405 -23.24 -7.87 6.09
CA PRO A 405 -21.88 -7.85 6.61
C PRO A 405 -21.89 -8.00 8.14
N LEU A 406 -20.92 -8.77 8.64
CA LEU A 406 -20.65 -8.94 10.07
C LEU A 406 -20.45 -7.56 10.72
N ARG A 407 -21.23 -7.28 11.77
CA ARG A 407 -21.06 -6.08 12.57
C ARG A 407 -20.08 -6.37 13.69
N VAL A 408 -18.80 -6.12 13.43
CA VAL A 408 -17.78 -6.14 14.49
C VAL A 408 -18.12 -5.05 15.49
N LEU A 409 -18.01 -5.33 16.78
CA LEU A 409 -18.20 -4.31 17.82
C LEU A 409 -16.92 -3.48 17.92
N PRO A 410 -17.01 -2.13 18.05
CA PRO A 410 -15.86 -1.29 18.38
C PRO A 410 -15.14 -1.80 19.63
N ARG A 411 -13.81 -1.81 19.60
CA ARG A 411 -12.95 -2.31 20.68
C ARG A 411 -11.98 -1.22 21.14
N LEU A 412 -11.65 -1.29 22.42
CA LEU A 412 -10.54 -0.54 23.00
C LEU A 412 -9.24 -1.33 22.82
N GLU A 413 -8.12 -0.62 22.73
CA GLU A 413 -6.82 -1.23 22.45
C GLU A 413 -6.21 -1.92 23.67
N LEU A 414 -6.36 -1.32 24.85
CA LEU A 414 -5.96 -1.85 26.17
C LEU A 414 -4.61 -2.61 26.17
N ARG A 415 -3.58 -2.04 25.52
CA ARG A 415 -2.25 -2.68 25.40
C ARG A 415 -1.61 -2.98 26.76
N ASP A 416 -1.87 -2.12 27.73
CA ASP A 416 -1.31 -2.19 29.09
C ASP A 416 -2.24 -2.92 30.08
N GLY A 417 -3.26 -3.64 29.60
CA GLY A 417 -4.26 -4.34 30.42
C GLY A 417 -5.56 -3.55 30.64
N VAL A 418 -6.50 -4.15 31.39
CA VAL A 418 -7.80 -3.54 31.71
C VAL A 418 -7.65 -2.66 32.96
N PRO A 419 -7.89 -1.33 32.87
CA PRO A 419 -7.82 -0.47 34.05
C PRO A 419 -9.00 -0.74 34.99
N LEU A 420 -8.81 -0.51 36.30
CA LEU A 420 -9.85 -0.69 37.33
C LEU A 420 -11.18 0.03 37.03
N THR A 421 -11.13 1.16 36.31
CA THR A 421 -12.33 1.90 35.88
C THR A 421 -13.19 1.13 34.86
N LEU A 422 -12.61 0.10 34.23
CA LEU A 422 -13.24 -0.78 33.24
C LEU A 422 -13.27 -2.24 33.72
N GLY A 423 -13.13 -2.49 35.03
CA GLY A 423 -13.23 -3.83 35.61
C GLY A 423 -14.52 -4.53 35.14
N THR A 424 -14.38 -5.73 34.59
CA THR A 424 -15.44 -6.42 33.86
C THR A 424 -15.58 -7.85 34.36
N MET A 425 -16.68 -8.11 35.08
CA MET A 425 -17.01 -9.47 35.48
C MET A 425 -17.35 -10.33 34.25
N VAL A 426 -16.52 -11.36 34.01
CA VAL A 426 -16.82 -12.39 33.00
C VAL A 426 -17.75 -13.43 33.61
N VAL A 427 -18.96 -13.53 33.05
CA VAL A 427 -19.94 -14.55 33.44
C VAL A 427 -19.81 -15.73 32.50
N VAL A 428 -19.42 -16.90 33.03
CA VAL A 428 -19.35 -18.16 32.29
C VAL A 428 -20.60 -18.99 32.62
N PRO A 429 -21.63 -19.00 31.76
CA PRO A 429 -22.80 -19.84 32.00
C PRO A 429 -22.44 -21.32 31.81
N ALA A 430 -22.69 -22.13 32.82
CA ALA A 430 -22.45 -23.57 32.80
C ALA A 430 -23.67 -24.34 33.31
N LEU A 431 -23.91 -25.53 32.75
CA LEU A 431 -24.89 -26.48 33.27
C LEU A 431 -24.14 -27.49 34.14
N LEU A 432 -24.66 -27.77 35.34
CA LEU A 432 -24.06 -28.69 36.29
C LEU A 432 -24.80 -30.03 36.21
N THR A 433 -24.48 -30.81 35.17
CA THR A 433 -25.22 -32.02 34.79
C THR A 433 -24.67 -33.29 35.43
N ASP A 434 -23.35 -33.48 35.44
CA ASP A 434 -22.69 -34.60 36.11
C ASP A 434 -21.36 -34.19 36.78
N ARG A 435 -20.77 -35.09 37.58
CA ARG A 435 -19.54 -34.81 38.34
C ARG A 435 -18.31 -34.64 37.45
N VAL A 436 -18.23 -35.36 36.33
CA VAL A 436 -17.10 -35.29 35.41
C VAL A 436 -17.08 -33.92 34.71
N GLU A 437 -18.25 -33.45 34.26
CA GLU A 437 -18.40 -32.13 33.63
C GLU A 437 -18.09 -30.98 34.61
N VAL A 438 -18.40 -31.15 35.90
CA VAL A 438 -18.00 -30.20 36.94
C VAL A 438 -16.49 -30.15 37.12
N ASP A 439 -15.82 -31.31 37.18
CA ASP A 439 -14.36 -31.38 37.31
C ASP A 439 -13.67 -30.73 36.09
N GLU A 440 -14.18 -30.97 34.87
CA GLU A 440 -13.68 -30.30 33.65
C GLU A 440 -13.91 -28.78 33.64
N LEU A 441 -15.04 -28.32 34.20
CA LEU A 441 -15.33 -26.88 34.29
C LEU A 441 -14.34 -26.20 35.26
N LEU A 442 -14.02 -26.85 36.38
CA LEU A 442 -13.04 -26.36 37.34
C LEU A 442 -11.64 -26.28 36.74
N GLU A 443 -11.22 -27.31 36.00
CA GLU A 443 -9.93 -27.30 35.30
C GLU A 443 -9.86 -26.15 34.27
N ARG A 444 -10.93 -25.92 33.50
CA ARG A 444 -11.00 -24.79 32.56
C ARG A 444 -10.93 -23.44 33.26
N LEU A 445 -11.60 -23.28 34.41
CA LEU A 445 -11.51 -22.06 35.21
C LEU A 445 -10.09 -21.82 35.74
N GLU A 446 -9.41 -22.88 36.18
CA GLU A 446 -8.00 -22.81 36.61
C GLU A 446 -7.08 -22.39 35.46
N VAL A 447 -7.24 -22.98 34.28
CA VAL A 447 -6.48 -22.58 33.08
C VAL A 447 -6.73 -21.10 32.74
N HIS A 448 -7.99 -20.63 32.78
CA HIS A 448 -8.31 -19.23 32.53
C HIS A 448 -7.70 -18.27 33.56
N TYR A 449 -7.64 -18.67 34.82
CA TYR A 449 -6.99 -17.91 35.88
C TYR A 449 -5.46 -17.86 35.66
N LEU A 450 -4.82 -19.00 35.41
CA LEU A 450 -3.37 -19.08 35.20
C LEU A 450 -2.90 -18.38 33.91
N ALA A 451 -3.76 -18.32 32.89
CA ALA A 451 -3.48 -17.61 31.66
C ALA A 451 -3.52 -16.07 31.80
N ASN A 452 -4.07 -15.54 32.91
CA ASN A 452 -4.13 -14.10 33.21
C ASN A 452 -3.36 -13.77 34.51
N PRO A 453 -2.01 -13.67 34.44
CA PRO A 453 -1.17 -13.47 35.62
C PRO A 453 -1.35 -12.10 36.29
N ASP A 454 -1.88 -11.11 35.57
CA ASP A 454 -2.04 -9.72 36.05
C ASP A 454 -3.36 -9.47 36.82
N GLY A 455 -4.12 -10.52 37.14
CA GLY A 455 -5.08 -10.54 38.26
C GLY A 455 -6.40 -9.79 38.10
N ASP A 456 -6.53 -8.85 37.16
CA ASP A 456 -7.76 -8.06 37.00
C ASP A 456 -8.60 -8.54 35.79
N LEU A 457 -9.67 -9.28 36.10
CA LEU A 457 -10.88 -9.42 35.28
C LEU A 457 -12.01 -8.57 35.88
#